data_AF-A0A8G0ZY54-F1
#
_entry.id   AF-A0A8G0ZY54-F1
#
_cell.length_a   1.000
_cell.length_b   1.000
_cell.length_c   1.000
_cell.angle_alpha   90.00
_cell.angle_beta   90.00
_cell.angle_gamma   90.00
#
_symmetry.space_group_name_H-M   'P 1'
#
loop_
_entity.id
_entity.type
_entity.pdbx_description
1 polymer ?
#
loop_
_entity_poly.entity_id
_entity_poly.type
_entity_poly.pdbx_seq_one_letter_code
_entity_poly.pdbx_strand_id
1 'polypeptide(L)'
;MQNGHIEVLPSNIVMEEYLTPAIAYYHEILDKITPYFFVDNKLVKMIGLQQLVVSKEYQIKRNDARSAKGVDYVRECVARIHSPDHLLDIMERWGAFDLCFSAPSFKDPGLGTQVRKTFCKVGTRLFDCDNCPNTTCKHNLLWSDSSMVFDIDTSEPRLEETFHALTAAMETLGLDYAVKLSSLKGLHMNVGLPADAGTTLFDRSICQYCLMKELQAQGIPVDDNSLDPVPIIRAPYSLHYRRLTPSLPVDEETFDEAREHLRSIERENLIDRIPRSLEVAGDWDLTWDVTPCTDDRFDRILGRWREQAERAILREKSTHEKSRSSAGIFLRKGREMTDEDQRNAARLLLETGKSREQVQAILKECLNNPPKAEKDHQPGRTGMVRLEAQQDIPGYIMSIPPPLVLLLIDNATLEDMRRITGAPPVPVKAQCTNTDEGMKMLFQEPKLFRRYPRKWNCRSIFIGGLYSSFKYCSAADTVVSVKTRHVWDRDMKVLTELEQVLNEGNHDFVTAHLLGLDYCKDHGLDTDGALLVFERIIKAVSSSTSNVVLITDHSGEEMVPFFASLVHGDEYA
;
A
#
# COMPACT_ATOMS: atom_id res chain seq x y z
N MET A 1 20.68 21.96 28.91
CA MET A 1 19.55 21.06 28.58
C MET A 1 20.04 20.21 27.41
N GLN A 2 20.26 18.92 27.66
CA GLN A 2 20.76 17.98 26.66
C GLN A 2 19.61 17.58 25.74
N ASN A 3 19.79 17.73 24.43
CA ASN A 3 18.86 17.26 23.41
C ASN A 3 18.89 15.72 23.39
N GLY A 4 17.90 15.10 24.01
CA GLY A 4 17.67 13.67 23.92
C GLY A 4 17.14 13.33 22.53
N HIS A 5 18.00 12.79 21.67
CA HIS A 5 17.57 12.01 20.51
C HIS A 5 16.80 10.80 21.04
N ILE A 6 15.49 10.73 20.77
CA ILE A 6 14.71 9.51 21.00
C ILE A 6 15.09 8.54 19.89
N GLU A 7 16.03 7.64 20.20
CA GLU A 7 16.37 6.50 19.36
C GLU A 7 15.21 5.50 19.47
N VAL A 8 14.42 5.36 18.39
CA VAL A 8 13.38 4.34 18.31
C VAL A 8 14.09 3.01 18.06
N LEU A 9 14.37 2.27 19.13
CA LEU A 9 14.91 0.91 19.01
C LEU A 9 13.82 -0.03 18.48
N PRO A 10 14.10 -0.82 17.42
CA PRO A 10 13.15 -1.81 16.89
C PRO A 10 12.75 -2.82 17.96
N SER A 11 11.45 -2.97 18.17
CA SER A 11 10.89 -3.91 19.13
C SER A 11 10.97 -5.37 18.64
N ASN A 12 11.73 -6.16 19.40
CA ASN A 12 11.62 -7.60 19.67
C ASN A 12 12.30 -8.62 18.72
N ILE A 13 13.43 -9.11 19.24
CA ILE A 13 14.18 -10.36 18.99
C ILE A 13 15.12 -10.33 17.78
N VAL A 14 16.29 -9.70 17.97
CA VAL A 14 17.53 -10.10 17.30
C VAL A 14 18.13 -11.23 18.13
N MET A 15 18.35 -12.40 17.54
CA MET A 15 19.22 -13.40 18.17
C MET A 15 20.66 -12.90 17.98
N GLU A 16 21.18 -12.15 18.97
CA GLU A 16 22.53 -11.55 18.96
C GLU A 16 23.61 -12.56 18.54
N GLU A 17 23.41 -13.85 18.87
CA GLU A 17 24.30 -14.95 18.48
C GLU A 17 24.54 -15.10 16.97
N TYR A 18 23.63 -14.62 16.10
CA TYR A 18 23.83 -14.64 14.64
C TYR A 18 24.33 -13.30 14.08
N LEU A 19 24.24 -12.21 14.84
CA LEU A 19 24.62 -10.89 14.35
C LEU A 19 26.14 -10.82 14.15
N THR A 20 26.93 -11.12 15.19
CA THR A 20 28.39 -11.06 15.08
C THR A 20 28.94 -11.97 13.98
N PRO A 21 28.51 -13.25 13.85
CA PRO A 21 28.92 -14.09 12.72
C PRO A 21 28.48 -13.54 11.35
N ALA A 22 27.29 -12.96 11.24
CA ALA A 22 26.82 -12.39 9.98
C ALA A 22 27.64 -11.15 9.58
N ILE A 23 27.95 -10.26 10.54
CA ILE A 23 28.82 -9.10 10.28
C ILE A 23 30.23 -9.57 9.89
N ALA A 24 30.77 -10.59 10.56
CA ALA A 24 32.05 -11.20 10.16
C ALA A 24 32.00 -11.78 8.75
N TYR A 25 30.91 -12.46 8.37
CA TYR A 25 30.68 -12.91 7.00
C TYR A 25 30.76 -11.75 6.01
N TYR A 26 30.06 -10.63 6.28
CA TYR A 26 30.06 -9.46 5.40
C TYR A 26 31.40 -8.74 5.33
N HIS A 27 32.20 -8.75 6.39
CA HIS A 27 33.58 -8.25 6.34
C HIS A 27 34.41 -9.01 5.30
N GLU A 28 34.32 -10.34 5.28
CA GLU A 28 35.13 -11.19 4.38
C GLU A 28 34.71 -11.07 2.92
N ILE A 29 33.43 -10.81 2.65
CA ILE A 29 32.90 -10.68 1.28
C ILE A 29 32.66 -9.23 0.84
N LEU A 30 33.13 -8.25 1.61
CA LEU A 30 32.85 -6.83 1.37
C LEU A 30 33.27 -6.39 -0.04
N ASP A 31 34.44 -6.85 -0.50
CA ASP A 31 34.97 -6.55 -1.83
C ASP A 31 34.06 -7.08 -2.95
N LYS A 32 33.44 -8.26 -2.74
CA LYS A 32 32.50 -8.85 -3.71
C LYS A 32 31.18 -8.09 -3.77
N ILE A 33 30.74 -7.49 -2.66
CA ILE A 33 29.47 -6.78 -2.57
C ILE A 33 29.58 -5.32 -3.00
N THR A 34 30.71 -4.68 -2.72
CA THR A 34 30.94 -3.24 -2.93
C THR A 34 30.53 -2.73 -4.32
N PRO A 35 30.88 -3.39 -5.43
CA PRO A 35 30.56 -2.90 -6.77
C PRO A 35 29.06 -2.71 -7.03
N TYR A 36 28.20 -3.47 -6.35
CA TYR A 36 26.74 -3.36 -6.53
C TYR A 36 26.14 -2.12 -5.86
N PHE A 37 26.86 -1.48 -4.94
CA PHE A 37 26.39 -0.32 -4.18
C PHE A 37 27.12 0.97 -4.56
N PHE A 38 28.39 0.85 -4.95
CA PHE A 38 29.29 1.97 -5.16
C PHE A 38 29.80 2.05 -6.59
N VAL A 39 29.78 3.25 -7.16
CA VAL A 39 30.43 3.58 -8.43
C VAL A 39 31.42 4.71 -8.16
N ASP A 40 32.68 4.55 -8.60
CA ASP A 40 33.78 5.50 -8.31
C ASP A 40 33.88 5.88 -6.82
N ASN A 41 33.75 4.88 -5.93
CA ASN A 41 33.73 5.04 -4.47
C ASN A 41 32.60 5.93 -3.91
N LYS A 42 31.52 6.13 -4.68
CA LYS A 42 30.32 6.85 -4.24
C LYS A 42 29.14 5.91 -4.18
N LEU A 43 28.39 5.96 -3.08
CA LEU A 43 27.15 5.21 -2.95
C LEU A 43 26.15 5.70 -4.00
N VAL A 44 25.71 4.80 -4.88
CA VAL A 44 24.70 5.10 -5.91
C VAL A 44 23.40 4.35 -5.70
N LYS A 45 23.38 3.29 -4.90
CA LYS A 45 22.15 2.55 -4.58
C LYS A 45 21.52 3.04 -3.28
N MET A 46 20.19 2.97 -3.21
CA MET A 46 19.50 2.98 -1.92
C MET A 46 19.66 1.62 -1.25
N ILE A 47 19.88 1.63 0.06
CA ILE A 47 20.11 0.42 0.84
C ILE A 47 18.84 0.02 1.58
N GLY A 48 18.48 -1.25 1.45
CA GLY A 48 17.45 -1.90 2.26
C GLY A 48 18.11 -2.88 3.24
N LEU A 49 17.65 -2.86 4.49
CA LEU A 49 18.12 -3.75 5.54
C LEU A 49 16.92 -4.48 6.15
N GLN A 50 17.04 -5.78 6.39
CA GLN A 50 16.07 -6.52 7.20
C GLN A 50 16.77 -7.19 8.39
N GLN A 51 16.11 -7.12 9.54
CA GLN A 51 16.49 -7.84 10.76
C GLN A 51 15.99 -9.29 10.71
N LEU A 52 16.66 -10.19 11.43
CA LEU A 52 16.16 -11.56 11.66
C LEU A 52 14.92 -11.52 12.55
N VAL A 53 13.80 -12.02 12.04
CA VAL A 53 12.59 -12.24 12.85
C VAL A 53 12.36 -13.74 13.01
N VAL A 54 12.73 -14.30 14.17
CA VAL A 54 12.31 -15.65 14.58
C VAL A 54 11.24 -15.52 15.66
N SER A 55 9.98 -15.48 15.26
CA SER A 55 8.85 -15.62 16.19
C SER A 55 8.29 -17.04 16.11
N LYS A 56 8.09 -17.70 17.26
CA LYS A 56 7.30 -18.94 17.35
C LYS A 56 5.80 -18.71 17.14
N GLU A 57 5.31 -17.47 17.16
CA GLU A 57 3.87 -17.15 17.18
C GLU A 57 3.39 -16.20 16.07
N TYR A 58 4.27 -15.60 15.25
CA TYR A 58 3.85 -14.55 14.31
C TYR A 58 4.16 -14.86 12.84
N GLN A 59 3.13 -15.32 12.13
CA GLN A 59 2.98 -15.07 10.69
C GLN A 59 2.64 -13.59 10.47
N ILE A 60 3.63 -12.69 10.50
CA ILE A 60 3.45 -11.38 9.85
C ILE A 60 3.42 -11.65 8.35
N LYS A 61 2.20 -11.74 7.80
CA LYS A 61 1.97 -11.78 6.35
C LYS A 61 2.66 -10.56 5.71
N ARG A 62 3.30 -10.81 4.56
CA ARG A 62 3.91 -9.88 3.56
C ARG A 62 3.26 -8.48 3.37
N ASN A 63 2.09 -8.19 3.94
CA ASN A 63 1.39 -6.92 3.82
C ASN A 63 2.01 -5.79 4.68
N ASP A 64 2.54 -6.06 5.88
CA ASP A 64 3.12 -5.00 6.74
C ASP A 64 4.50 -4.53 6.27
N ALA A 65 5.25 -5.35 5.53
CA ALA A 65 6.50 -4.97 4.90
C ALA A 65 6.30 -3.94 3.77
N ARG A 66 5.13 -3.94 3.10
CA ARG A 66 4.81 -2.97 2.03
C ARG A 66 3.94 -1.79 2.50
N SER A 67 3.29 -1.88 3.66
CA SER A 67 2.44 -0.80 4.20
C SER A 67 3.16 0.00 5.29
N ALA A 68 3.96 0.99 4.90
CA ALA A 68 4.38 2.16 5.69
C ALA A 68 4.97 1.95 7.12
N LYS A 69 5.14 0.72 7.62
CA LYS A 69 5.71 0.39 8.93
C LYS A 69 6.79 -0.71 8.92
N GLY A 70 6.95 -1.46 7.83
CA GLY A 70 7.94 -2.55 7.76
C GLY A 70 9.14 -2.31 6.85
N VAL A 71 9.18 -1.16 6.17
CA VAL A 71 10.39 -0.66 5.48
C VAL A 71 10.44 0.84 5.73
N ASP A 72 10.88 1.23 6.92
CA ASP A 72 11.57 2.51 7.03
C ASP A 72 12.86 2.36 6.22
N TYR A 73 12.77 2.65 4.91
CA TYR A 73 13.95 2.93 4.11
C TYR A 73 14.73 3.96 4.88
N VAL A 74 15.91 3.58 5.33
CA VAL A 74 16.55 4.28 6.41
C VAL A 74 16.93 5.68 5.93
N ARG A 75 16.04 6.64 6.20
CA ARG A 75 16.21 8.06 5.89
C ARG A 75 17.44 8.63 6.60
N GLU A 76 17.90 7.97 7.65
CA GLU A 76 19.09 8.35 8.42
C GLU A 76 20.41 7.71 7.92
N CYS A 77 20.38 6.61 7.16
CA CYS A 77 21.60 5.84 6.85
C CYS A 77 22.22 6.18 5.50
N VAL A 78 21.44 6.66 4.53
CA VAL A 78 22.00 7.07 3.24
C VAL A 78 22.97 8.24 3.37
N ALA A 79 22.71 9.16 4.32
CA ALA A 79 23.56 10.32 4.55
C ALA A 79 24.86 10.01 5.32
N ARG A 80 25.02 8.80 5.87
CA ARG A 80 26.16 8.41 6.71
C ARG A 80 27.13 7.45 6.02
N ILE A 81 26.77 6.89 4.87
CA ILE A 81 27.58 5.93 4.12
C ILE A 81 28.47 6.68 3.14
N HIS A 82 29.77 6.63 3.38
CA HIS A 82 30.79 7.27 2.53
C HIS A 82 31.83 6.27 2.03
N SER A 83 31.85 5.06 2.57
CA SER A 83 32.71 3.95 2.19
C SER A 83 31.98 2.62 2.37
N PRO A 84 32.49 1.53 1.77
CA PRO A 84 31.98 0.18 2.02
C PRO A 84 32.00 -0.22 3.50
N ASP A 85 33.03 0.14 4.26
CA ASP A 85 33.10 -0.20 5.70
C ASP A 85 31.95 0.41 6.51
N HIS A 86 31.50 1.63 6.16
CA HIS A 86 30.36 2.25 6.82
C HIS A 86 29.05 1.45 6.65
N LEU A 87 28.96 0.59 5.62
CA LEU A 87 27.83 -0.32 5.46
C LEU A 87 27.76 -1.31 6.62
N LEU A 88 28.92 -1.86 7.01
CA LEU A 88 29.02 -2.86 8.08
C LEU A 88 28.70 -2.25 9.44
N ASP A 89 29.22 -1.06 9.72
CA ASP A 89 28.91 -0.30 10.94
C ASP A 89 27.40 -0.08 11.11
N ILE A 90 26.71 0.20 10.00
CA ILE A 90 25.26 0.41 10.01
C ILE A 90 24.52 -0.91 10.21
N MET A 91 24.94 -1.98 9.53
CA MET A 91 24.35 -3.31 9.71
C MET A 91 24.47 -3.78 11.15
N GLU A 92 25.64 -3.60 11.77
CA GLU A 92 25.88 -3.92 13.18
C GLU A 92 25.00 -3.08 14.11
N ARG A 93 25.02 -1.74 13.96
CA ARG A 93 24.22 -0.83 14.80
C ARG A 93 22.72 -1.13 14.72
N TRP A 94 22.23 -1.57 13.57
CA TRP A 94 20.82 -1.88 13.33
C TRP A 94 20.46 -3.34 13.64
N GLY A 95 21.43 -4.19 14.00
CA GLY A 95 21.17 -5.61 14.19
C GLY A 95 20.59 -6.28 12.94
N ALA A 96 21.00 -5.84 11.76
CA ALA A 96 20.46 -6.28 10.48
C ALA A 96 21.53 -7.01 9.66
N PHE A 97 21.12 -8.01 8.89
CA PHE A 97 22.03 -8.73 8.02
C PHE A 97 21.44 -9.14 6.67
N ASP A 98 20.14 -8.99 6.40
CA ASP A 98 19.64 -9.17 5.03
C ASP A 98 19.81 -7.85 4.28
N LEU A 99 20.89 -7.78 3.51
CA LEU A 99 21.28 -6.63 2.72
C LEU A 99 20.60 -6.64 1.35
N CYS A 100 19.93 -5.54 1.02
CA CYS A 100 19.19 -5.31 -0.21
C CYS A 100 19.59 -3.97 -0.85
N PHE A 101 19.37 -3.82 -2.16
CA PHE A 101 19.59 -2.56 -2.88
C PHE A 101 18.44 -2.20 -3.81
N SER A 102 18.39 -0.93 -4.24
CA SER A 102 17.48 -0.45 -5.28
C SER A 102 17.95 -0.81 -6.69
N ALA A 103 17.03 -1.24 -7.55
CA ALA A 103 17.33 -1.42 -8.96
C ALA A 103 17.73 -0.10 -9.66
N PRO A 104 17.06 1.06 -9.46
CA PRO A 104 17.60 2.34 -9.92
C PRO A 104 18.82 2.78 -9.10
N SER A 105 19.73 3.46 -9.77
CA SER A 105 20.92 4.11 -9.21
C SER A 105 20.75 5.63 -9.22
N PHE A 106 21.31 6.30 -8.23
CA PHE A 106 21.13 7.73 -8.00
C PHE A 106 22.47 8.42 -7.81
N LYS A 107 22.58 9.68 -8.24
CA LYS A 107 23.73 10.56 -7.95
C LYS A 107 23.85 10.82 -6.45
N ASP A 108 22.70 11.04 -5.82
CA ASP A 108 22.54 11.16 -4.37
C ASP A 108 21.37 10.26 -3.95
N PRO A 109 21.63 9.06 -3.42
CA PRO A 109 20.56 8.16 -2.98
C PRO A 109 19.70 8.77 -1.86
N GLY A 110 20.20 9.78 -1.13
CA GLY A 110 19.49 10.51 -0.08
C GLY A 110 18.32 11.32 -0.66
N LEU A 111 18.54 11.96 -1.80
CA LEU A 111 17.47 12.57 -2.60
C LEU A 111 16.53 11.51 -3.21
N GLY A 112 17.06 10.33 -3.56
CA GLY A 112 16.27 9.16 -4.00
C GLY A 112 15.20 8.74 -2.98
N THR A 113 15.46 8.87 -1.69
CA THR A 113 14.48 8.57 -0.61
C THR A 113 13.22 9.47 -0.63
N GLN A 114 13.26 10.58 -1.37
CA GLN A 114 12.10 11.46 -1.53
C GLN A 114 11.08 10.90 -2.54
N VAL A 115 11.48 9.90 -3.34
CA VAL A 115 10.58 9.17 -4.23
C VAL A 115 9.64 8.31 -3.37
N ARG A 116 8.38 8.72 -3.28
CA ARG A 116 7.36 7.98 -2.52
C ARG A 116 6.24 7.54 -3.44
N LYS A 117 5.91 6.25 -3.40
CA LYS A 117 4.76 5.64 -4.12
C LYS A 117 3.44 6.42 -3.96
N THR A 118 3.26 7.12 -2.84
CA THR A 118 2.05 7.88 -2.52
C THR A 118 2.10 9.37 -2.87
N PHE A 119 3.27 9.92 -3.24
CA PHE A 119 3.45 11.36 -3.50
C PHE A 119 3.93 11.69 -4.92
N CYS A 120 4.46 10.72 -5.67
CA CYS A 120 4.65 10.89 -7.11
C CYS A 120 3.28 10.84 -7.81
N LYS A 121 2.48 11.89 -7.61
CA LYS A 121 1.15 12.09 -8.20
C LYS A 121 1.15 13.47 -8.84
N VAL A 122 0.86 13.53 -10.14
CA VAL A 122 0.67 14.79 -10.87
C VAL A 122 -0.77 14.79 -11.37
N GLY A 123 -1.61 15.66 -10.80
CA GLY A 123 -3.05 15.67 -11.09
C GLY A 123 -3.74 14.35 -10.72
N THR A 124 -4.40 13.71 -11.68
CA THR A 124 -5.03 12.38 -11.53
C THR A 124 -4.10 11.21 -11.87
N ARG A 125 -2.93 11.48 -12.47
CA ARG A 125 -1.95 10.49 -12.90
C ARG A 125 -0.98 10.18 -11.77
N LEU A 126 -0.74 8.90 -11.55
CA LEU A 126 0.32 8.43 -10.66
C LEU A 126 1.60 8.32 -11.49
N PHE A 127 2.69 8.87 -11.00
CA PHE A 127 4.04 8.62 -11.52
C PHE A 127 4.33 9.18 -12.93
N ASP A 128 3.80 10.37 -13.24
CA ASP A 128 4.18 11.15 -14.42
C ASP A 128 5.43 12.01 -14.11
N CYS A 129 6.62 11.47 -14.39
CA CYS A 129 7.89 12.15 -14.11
C CYS A 129 8.10 13.42 -14.94
N ASP A 130 7.54 13.49 -16.15
CA ASP A 130 7.71 14.64 -17.03
C ASP A 130 6.91 15.85 -16.58
N ASN A 131 5.74 15.62 -16.00
CA ASN A 131 4.91 16.68 -15.43
C ASN A 131 5.14 16.86 -13.92
N CYS A 132 6.11 16.17 -13.32
CA CYS A 132 6.37 16.24 -11.89
C CYS A 132 7.01 17.58 -11.50
N PRO A 133 6.43 18.35 -10.56
CA PRO A 133 7.02 19.61 -10.11
C PRO A 133 8.31 19.41 -9.30
N ASN A 134 8.56 18.19 -8.79
CA ASN A 134 9.80 17.85 -8.11
C ASN A 134 10.83 17.34 -9.13
N THR A 135 11.59 18.25 -9.72
CA THR A 135 12.63 17.93 -10.72
C THR A 135 13.85 17.25 -10.10
N THR A 136 14.00 17.30 -8.77
CA THR A 136 15.15 16.73 -8.05
C THR A 136 15.30 15.25 -8.34
N CYS A 137 14.22 14.46 -8.34
CA CYS A 137 14.32 13.03 -8.61
C CYS A 137 14.63 12.71 -10.09
N LYS A 138 14.17 13.54 -11.04
CA LYS A 138 14.41 13.37 -12.48
C LYS A 138 15.90 13.51 -12.81
N HIS A 139 16.58 14.50 -12.24
CA HIS A 139 18.00 14.74 -12.53
C HIS A 139 18.96 13.92 -11.66
N ASN A 140 18.42 13.24 -10.64
CA ASN A 140 19.17 12.44 -9.70
C ASN A 140 19.35 10.98 -10.15
N LEU A 141 18.60 10.49 -11.13
CA LEU A 141 18.77 9.12 -11.66
C LEU A 141 20.08 9.00 -12.46
N LEU A 142 20.80 7.90 -12.25
CA LEU A 142 21.93 7.45 -13.07
C LEU A 142 21.44 6.31 -13.97
N TRP A 143 21.08 6.63 -15.21
CA TRP A 143 20.47 5.67 -16.13
C TRP A 143 21.42 4.52 -16.49
N SER A 144 22.68 4.84 -16.79
CA SER A 144 23.76 3.88 -17.12
C SER A 144 24.00 2.83 -16.05
N ASP A 145 23.81 3.20 -14.79
CA ASP A 145 24.07 2.34 -13.63
C ASP A 145 22.78 1.73 -13.07
N SER A 146 21.62 2.05 -13.67
CA SER A 146 20.31 1.53 -13.31
C SER A 146 19.99 0.28 -14.11
N SER A 147 19.18 -0.61 -13.53
CA SER A 147 18.78 -1.85 -14.19
C SER A 147 17.30 -2.17 -14.00
N MET A 148 16.79 -3.08 -14.83
CA MET A 148 15.54 -3.78 -14.62
C MET A 148 15.81 -5.03 -13.79
N VAL A 149 15.00 -5.26 -12.77
CA VAL A 149 15.18 -6.40 -11.88
C VAL A 149 13.85 -7.13 -11.72
N PHE A 150 13.90 -8.45 -11.86
CA PHE A 150 12.73 -9.32 -11.82
C PHE A 150 12.89 -10.35 -10.71
N ASP A 151 11.83 -10.49 -9.90
CA ASP A 151 11.70 -11.53 -8.89
C ASP A 151 10.85 -12.67 -9.49
N ILE A 152 11.34 -13.90 -9.35
CA ILE A 152 10.74 -15.10 -9.94
C ILE A 152 10.54 -16.10 -8.81
N ASP A 153 9.36 -16.05 -8.20
CA ASP A 153 8.92 -16.96 -7.15
C ASP A 153 8.63 -18.34 -7.78
N THR A 154 9.34 -19.39 -7.35
CA THR A 154 9.15 -20.76 -7.85
C THR A 154 9.21 -21.78 -6.70
N SER A 155 9.05 -23.06 -7.02
CA SER A 155 9.27 -24.15 -6.07
C SER A 155 10.59 -24.84 -6.38
N GLU A 156 11.24 -25.39 -5.36
CA GLU A 156 12.51 -26.10 -5.53
C GLU A 156 12.47 -27.20 -6.62
N PRO A 157 11.40 -28.02 -6.75
CA PRO A 157 11.31 -29.01 -7.82
C PRO A 157 11.25 -28.43 -9.24
N ARG A 158 10.83 -27.16 -9.38
CA ARG A 158 10.69 -26.47 -10.66
C ARG A 158 11.78 -25.44 -10.90
N LEU A 159 12.73 -25.29 -9.99
CA LEU A 159 13.74 -24.23 -10.02
C LEU A 159 14.63 -24.34 -11.27
N GLU A 160 15.06 -25.56 -11.60
CA GLU A 160 15.87 -25.88 -12.78
C GLU A 160 15.10 -25.66 -14.08
N GLU A 161 13.87 -26.19 -14.17
CA GLU A 161 12.95 -25.94 -15.29
C GLU A 161 12.75 -24.44 -15.52
N THR A 162 12.53 -23.69 -14.44
CA THR A 162 12.31 -22.23 -14.49
C THR A 162 13.56 -21.50 -14.94
N PHE A 163 14.73 -21.91 -14.44
CA PHE A 163 16.02 -21.34 -14.82
C PHE A 163 16.29 -21.52 -16.32
N HIS A 164 16.21 -22.74 -16.84
CA HIS A 164 16.45 -22.98 -18.27
C HIS A 164 15.40 -22.31 -19.17
N ALA A 165 14.13 -22.29 -18.76
CA ALA A 165 13.09 -21.57 -19.50
C ALA A 165 13.38 -20.05 -19.56
N LEU A 166 13.86 -19.47 -18.45
CA LEU A 166 14.26 -18.07 -18.38
C LEU A 166 15.46 -17.80 -19.29
N THR A 167 16.52 -18.59 -19.18
CA THR A 167 17.74 -18.48 -20.00
C THR A 167 17.41 -18.55 -21.48
N ALA A 168 16.64 -19.56 -21.92
CA ALA A 168 16.23 -19.71 -23.31
C ALA A 168 15.36 -18.53 -23.81
N ALA A 169 14.47 -18.00 -22.96
CA ALA A 169 13.69 -16.82 -23.28
C ALA A 169 14.58 -15.59 -23.49
N MET A 170 15.56 -15.37 -22.62
CA MET A 170 16.48 -14.24 -22.71
C MET A 170 17.44 -14.35 -23.90
N GLU A 171 17.91 -15.55 -24.23
CA GLU A 171 18.68 -15.82 -25.45
C GLU A 171 17.86 -15.51 -26.71
N THR A 172 16.59 -15.92 -26.73
CA THR A 172 15.68 -15.62 -27.84
C THR A 172 15.44 -14.13 -28.02
N LEU A 173 15.35 -13.39 -26.91
CA LEU A 173 15.24 -11.93 -26.91
C LEU A 173 16.57 -11.25 -27.25
N GLY A 174 17.68 -11.97 -27.07
CA GLY A 174 19.03 -11.47 -27.26
C GLY A 174 19.32 -10.29 -26.33
N LEU A 175 18.86 -10.29 -25.08
CA LEU A 175 19.17 -9.21 -24.14
C LEU A 175 20.27 -9.66 -23.19
N ASP A 176 21.16 -8.73 -22.79
CA ASP A 176 22.16 -9.02 -21.76
C ASP A 176 21.48 -9.12 -20.38
N TYR A 177 21.78 -10.18 -19.65
CA TYR A 177 21.14 -10.48 -18.38
C TYR A 177 22.09 -11.24 -17.45
N ALA A 178 21.80 -11.16 -16.15
CA ALA A 178 22.47 -11.96 -15.14
C ALA A 178 21.42 -12.56 -14.20
N VAL A 179 21.61 -13.80 -13.77
CA VAL A 179 20.69 -14.51 -12.87
C VAL A 179 21.40 -14.81 -11.57
N LYS A 180 20.64 -14.81 -10.48
CA LYS A 180 21.11 -15.32 -9.20
C LYS A 180 20.03 -16.12 -8.49
N LEU A 181 20.45 -17.12 -7.72
CA LEU A 181 19.59 -17.81 -6.77
C LEU A 181 19.32 -16.88 -5.59
N SER A 182 18.06 -16.53 -5.37
CA SER A 182 17.65 -15.77 -4.18
C SER A 182 17.46 -16.68 -2.97
N SER A 183 17.12 -17.95 -3.24
CA SER A 183 17.09 -19.10 -2.34
C SER A 183 16.79 -20.37 -3.16
N LEU A 184 16.62 -21.52 -2.50
CA LEU A 184 16.06 -22.74 -3.13
C LEU A 184 14.60 -22.60 -3.62
N LYS A 185 13.99 -21.41 -3.51
CA LYS A 185 12.60 -21.15 -3.93
C LYS A 185 12.45 -19.91 -4.81
N GLY A 186 13.54 -19.35 -5.32
CA GLY A 186 13.42 -18.15 -6.15
C GLY A 186 14.69 -17.81 -6.91
N LEU A 187 14.47 -17.16 -8.06
CA LEU A 187 15.50 -16.59 -8.91
C LEU A 187 15.29 -15.07 -8.94
N HIS A 188 16.39 -14.34 -8.99
CA HIS A 188 16.36 -12.93 -9.37
C HIS A 188 17.11 -12.76 -10.68
N MET A 189 16.52 -12.00 -11.60
CA MET A 189 17.15 -11.65 -12.86
C MET A 189 17.41 -10.14 -12.92
N ASN A 190 18.62 -9.79 -13.34
CA ASN A 190 19.04 -8.43 -13.62
C ASN A 190 19.16 -8.26 -15.14
N VAL A 191 18.68 -7.15 -15.69
CA VAL A 191 18.73 -6.83 -17.12
C VAL A 191 19.09 -5.36 -17.28
N GLY A 192 20.06 -5.05 -18.14
CA GLY A 192 20.50 -3.69 -18.40
C GLY A 192 19.38 -2.84 -19.03
N LEU A 193 19.32 -1.55 -18.67
CA LEU A 193 18.41 -0.63 -19.34
C LEU A 193 18.89 -0.31 -20.75
N PRO A 194 17.99 -0.08 -21.72
CA PRO A 194 18.41 0.38 -23.04
C PRO A 194 18.96 1.81 -22.95
N ALA A 195 20.13 2.05 -23.53
CA ALA A 195 20.88 3.30 -23.36
C ALA A 195 20.05 4.56 -23.68
N ASP A 196 19.23 4.50 -24.74
CA ASP A 196 18.47 5.65 -25.25
C ASP A 196 16.96 5.60 -24.93
N ALA A 197 16.51 4.61 -24.14
CA ALA A 197 15.07 4.43 -23.88
C ALA A 197 14.49 5.39 -22.83
N GLY A 198 15.33 6.14 -22.11
CA GLY A 198 14.84 7.10 -21.14
C GLY A 198 15.87 7.69 -20.21
N THR A 199 15.41 8.58 -19.34
CA THR A 199 16.24 9.24 -18.32
C THR A 199 15.54 9.35 -16.97
N THR A 200 14.31 8.84 -16.87
CA THR A 200 13.46 9.01 -15.70
C THR A 200 13.08 7.66 -15.07
N LEU A 201 12.62 7.70 -13.82
CA LEU A 201 12.10 6.50 -13.15
C LEU A 201 10.84 5.95 -13.85
N PHE A 202 10.06 6.83 -14.49
CA PHE A 202 8.92 6.44 -15.32
C PHE A 202 9.36 5.60 -16.52
N ASP A 203 10.36 6.07 -17.26
CA ASP A 203 10.90 5.33 -18.42
C ASP A 203 11.47 3.97 -18.00
N ARG A 204 12.18 3.92 -16.86
CA ARG A 204 12.70 2.67 -16.30
C ARG A 204 11.55 1.69 -16.01
N SER A 205 10.49 2.15 -15.36
CA SER A 205 9.31 1.32 -15.09
C SER A 205 8.61 0.86 -16.35
N ILE A 206 8.55 1.69 -17.41
CA ILE A 206 8.04 1.28 -18.72
C ILE A 206 8.85 0.11 -19.26
N CYS A 207 10.18 0.25 -19.31
CA CYS A 207 11.07 -0.80 -19.80
C CYS A 207 10.84 -2.11 -19.02
N GLN A 208 10.80 -2.02 -17.69
CA GLN A 208 10.57 -3.19 -16.83
C GLN A 208 9.19 -3.83 -17.07
N TYR A 209 8.13 -3.03 -17.21
CA TYR A 209 6.79 -3.54 -17.51
C TYR A 209 6.75 -4.25 -18.87
N CYS A 210 7.35 -3.64 -19.90
CA CYS A 210 7.37 -4.19 -21.25
C CYS A 210 8.08 -5.55 -21.28
N LEU A 211 9.26 -5.65 -20.66
CA LEU A 211 9.99 -6.92 -20.59
C LEU A 211 9.26 -7.96 -19.72
N MET A 212 8.68 -7.56 -18.59
CA MET A 212 7.82 -8.45 -17.79
C MET A 212 6.69 -9.05 -18.63
N LYS A 213 5.99 -8.22 -19.44
CA LYS A 213 4.90 -8.70 -20.30
C LYS A 213 5.38 -9.64 -21.38
N GLU A 214 6.53 -9.37 -21.96
CA GLU A 214 7.14 -10.25 -22.96
C GLU A 214 7.48 -11.61 -22.36
N LEU A 215 8.10 -11.65 -21.17
CA LEU A 215 8.42 -12.89 -20.45
C LEU A 215 7.17 -13.65 -20.03
N GLN A 216 6.13 -12.96 -19.54
CA GLN A 216 4.83 -13.56 -19.20
C GLN A 216 4.14 -14.16 -20.44
N ALA A 217 4.27 -13.53 -21.61
CA ALA A 217 3.73 -14.05 -22.86
C ALA A 217 4.44 -15.33 -23.32
N GLN A 218 5.71 -15.52 -22.92
CA GLN A 218 6.47 -16.76 -23.11
C GLN A 218 6.25 -17.79 -21.99
N GLY A 219 5.36 -17.51 -21.02
CA GLY A 219 5.00 -18.43 -19.95
C GLY A 219 5.88 -18.38 -18.71
N ILE A 220 6.80 -17.41 -18.61
CA ILE A 220 7.68 -17.26 -17.45
C ILE A 220 6.93 -16.57 -16.29
N PRO A 221 6.92 -17.14 -15.07
CA PRO A 221 6.17 -16.62 -13.93
C PRO A 221 6.92 -15.48 -13.23
N VAL A 222 6.91 -14.30 -13.85
CA VAL A 222 7.56 -13.09 -13.31
C VAL A 222 6.60 -12.27 -12.46
N ASP A 223 7.03 -11.88 -11.25
CA ASP A 223 6.28 -10.99 -10.36
C ASP A 223 6.22 -9.56 -10.88
N ASP A 224 5.05 -8.91 -10.74
CA ASP A 224 4.89 -7.51 -11.14
C ASP A 224 5.37 -6.55 -10.05
N ASN A 225 6.64 -6.16 -10.15
CA ASN A 225 7.26 -5.09 -9.39
C ASN A 225 7.46 -3.80 -10.22
N SER A 226 6.93 -3.74 -11.45
CA SER A 226 7.13 -2.60 -12.37
C SER A 226 6.46 -1.31 -11.89
N LEU A 227 5.40 -1.45 -11.08
CA LEU A 227 4.66 -0.35 -10.44
C LEU A 227 5.37 0.22 -9.20
N ASP A 228 6.50 -0.36 -8.81
CA ASP A 228 7.40 0.21 -7.82
C ASP A 228 8.41 1.13 -8.52
N PRO A 229 8.45 2.44 -8.22
CA PRO A 229 9.45 3.32 -8.82
C PRO A 229 10.87 3.03 -8.34
N VAL A 230 11.02 2.39 -7.18
CA VAL A 230 12.31 2.04 -6.58
C VAL A 230 12.21 0.60 -6.07
N PRO A 231 12.10 -0.39 -6.96
CA PRO A 231 12.03 -1.78 -6.54
C PRO A 231 13.34 -2.14 -5.87
N ILE A 232 13.24 -2.83 -4.74
CA ILE A 232 14.37 -3.24 -3.92
C ILE A 232 14.43 -4.74 -3.84
N ILE A 233 15.64 -5.26 -3.97
CA ILE A 233 15.91 -6.68 -4.04
C ILE A 233 17.13 -7.01 -3.19
N ARG A 234 17.18 -8.25 -2.68
CA ARG A 234 18.37 -8.74 -1.97
C ARG A 234 19.60 -8.61 -2.86
N ALA A 235 20.72 -8.11 -2.31
CA ALA A 235 21.98 -8.00 -3.04
C ALA A 235 22.56 -9.40 -3.36
N PRO A 236 23.40 -9.54 -4.39
CA PRO A 236 24.28 -10.70 -4.54
C PRO A 236 25.09 -10.94 -3.27
N TYR A 237 25.38 -12.20 -2.97
CA TYR A 237 26.10 -12.69 -1.78
C TYR A 237 25.46 -12.34 -0.44
N SER A 238 24.35 -11.60 -0.41
CA SER A 238 23.68 -11.26 0.84
C SER A 238 22.97 -12.48 1.45
N LEU A 239 23.02 -12.61 2.78
CA LEU A 239 22.39 -13.66 3.56
C LEU A 239 20.87 -13.47 3.61
N HIS A 240 20.15 -14.57 3.42
CA HIS A 240 18.71 -14.57 3.56
C HIS A 240 18.28 -14.45 5.04
N TYR A 241 17.43 -13.47 5.37
CA TYR A 241 16.97 -13.19 6.74
C TYR A 241 16.52 -14.42 7.54
N ARG A 242 15.80 -15.38 6.95
CA ARG A 242 15.33 -16.61 7.61
C ARG A 242 16.23 -17.84 7.43
N ARG A 243 16.91 -17.96 6.30
CA ARG A 243 17.60 -19.21 5.90
C ARG A 243 19.09 -19.19 6.21
N LEU A 244 19.66 -17.99 6.35
CA LEU A 244 21.09 -17.74 6.50
C LEU A 244 21.91 -18.36 5.37
N THR A 245 21.37 -18.32 4.15
CA THR A 245 22.03 -18.77 2.93
C THR A 245 22.36 -17.58 2.04
N PRO A 246 23.48 -17.61 1.29
CA PRO A 246 23.88 -16.52 0.42
C PRO A 246 23.04 -16.50 -0.86
N SER A 247 22.85 -15.33 -1.44
CA SER A 247 22.26 -15.21 -2.78
C SER A 247 23.35 -15.30 -3.85
N LEU A 248 23.46 -16.44 -4.53
CA LEU A 248 24.58 -16.73 -5.43
C LEU A 248 24.25 -16.39 -6.89
N PRO A 249 25.05 -15.55 -7.58
CA PRO A 249 25.00 -15.41 -9.03
C PRO A 249 25.27 -16.74 -9.72
N VAL A 250 24.57 -17.02 -10.81
CA VAL A 250 24.63 -18.30 -11.54
C VAL A 250 24.56 -18.11 -13.05
N ASP A 251 25.20 -19.03 -13.75
CA ASP A 251 25.06 -19.29 -15.18
C ASP A 251 24.68 -20.77 -15.41
N GLU A 252 24.65 -21.22 -16.68
CA GLU A 252 24.33 -22.62 -17.00
C GLU A 252 25.30 -23.64 -16.41
N GLU A 253 26.58 -23.29 -16.25
CA GLU A 253 27.61 -24.23 -15.81
C GLU A 253 27.58 -24.43 -14.27
N THR A 254 27.28 -23.35 -13.55
CA THR A 254 27.35 -23.30 -12.08
C THR A 254 26.00 -23.49 -11.37
N PHE A 255 24.89 -23.47 -12.10
CA PHE A 255 23.55 -23.48 -11.49
C PHE A 255 23.31 -24.68 -10.56
N ASP A 256 23.66 -25.89 -11.01
CA ASP A 256 23.46 -27.12 -10.24
C ASP A 256 24.36 -27.18 -8.99
N GLU A 257 25.60 -26.73 -9.13
CA GLU A 257 26.56 -26.64 -8.03
C GLU A 257 26.06 -25.66 -6.95
N ALA A 258 25.62 -24.46 -7.37
CA ALA A 258 25.05 -23.47 -6.46
C ALA A 258 23.82 -24.02 -5.73
N ARG A 259 22.93 -24.70 -6.46
CA ARG A 259 21.74 -25.34 -5.88
C ARG A 259 22.11 -26.38 -4.82
N GLU A 260 23.11 -27.23 -5.06
CA GLU A 260 23.51 -28.24 -4.08
C GLU A 260 24.23 -27.62 -2.87
N HIS A 261 25.05 -26.57 -3.06
CA HIS A 261 25.63 -25.82 -1.95
C HIS A 261 24.55 -25.23 -1.04
N LEU A 262 23.55 -24.57 -1.61
CA LEU A 262 22.43 -24.01 -0.84
C LEU A 262 21.65 -25.11 -0.10
N ARG A 263 21.41 -26.27 -0.73
CA ARG A 263 20.81 -27.45 -0.07
C ARG A 263 21.66 -27.96 1.09
N SER A 264 22.96 -28.06 0.88
CA SER A 264 23.90 -28.51 1.92
C SER A 264 23.86 -27.57 3.11
N ILE A 265 23.94 -26.25 2.90
CA ILE A 265 23.84 -25.26 3.99
C ILE A 265 22.49 -25.37 4.70
N GLU A 266 21.38 -25.53 3.99
CA GLU A 266 20.05 -25.65 4.61
C GLU A 266 19.85 -26.93 5.42
N ARG A 267 20.70 -27.96 5.26
CA ARG A 267 20.70 -29.17 6.10
C ARG A 267 21.41 -28.97 7.43
N GLU A 268 22.29 -27.97 7.55
CA GLU A 268 23.01 -27.66 8.78
C GLU A 268 22.10 -26.99 9.84
N ASN A 269 22.55 -27.04 11.09
CA ASN A 269 21.95 -26.25 12.16
C ASN A 269 22.10 -24.76 11.86
N LEU A 270 21.13 -23.94 12.28
CA LEU A 270 21.08 -22.50 11.99
C LEU A 270 22.40 -21.76 12.26
N ILE A 271 23.10 -22.07 13.36
CA ILE A 271 24.35 -21.40 13.75
C ILE A 271 25.54 -21.74 12.86
N ASP A 272 25.55 -22.93 12.27
CA ASP A 272 26.63 -23.41 11.41
C ASP A 272 26.46 -22.92 9.96
N ARG A 273 25.29 -22.37 9.61
CA ARG A 273 24.99 -21.90 8.25
C ARG A 273 25.80 -20.69 7.84
N ILE A 274 26.09 -19.76 8.75
CA ILE A 274 26.83 -18.55 8.41
C ILE A 274 28.29 -18.87 8.05
N PRO A 275 29.05 -19.63 8.87
CA PRO A 275 30.38 -20.09 8.48
C PRO A 275 30.37 -20.89 7.16
N ARG A 276 29.42 -21.81 6.98
CA ARG A 276 29.34 -22.58 5.73
C ARG A 276 28.97 -21.72 4.52
N SER A 277 28.16 -20.69 4.72
CA SER A 277 27.86 -19.70 3.68
C SER A 277 29.08 -18.89 3.31
N LEU A 278 29.94 -18.55 4.27
CA LEU A 278 31.20 -17.85 4.01
C LEU A 278 32.12 -18.69 3.13
N GLU A 279 32.30 -19.98 3.45
CA GLU A 279 33.13 -20.88 2.64
C GLU A 279 32.67 -20.91 1.18
N VAL A 280 31.36 -21.03 0.96
CA VAL A 280 30.80 -21.03 -0.40
C VAL A 280 30.94 -19.67 -1.07
N ALA A 281 30.51 -18.58 -0.43
CA ALA A 281 30.53 -17.24 -1.03
C ALA A 281 31.95 -16.71 -1.27
N GLY A 282 32.90 -17.08 -0.40
CA GLY A 282 34.31 -16.74 -0.51
C GLY A 282 34.94 -17.27 -1.79
N ASP A 283 34.63 -18.51 -2.15
CA ASP A 283 35.16 -19.17 -3.36
C ASP A 283 34.32 -18.90 -4.64
N TRP A 284 33.17 -18.24 -4.51
CA TRP A 284 32.23 -18.06 -5.63
C TRP A 284 32.49 -16.77 -6.43
N ASP A 285 33.00 -16.89 -7.65
CA ASP A 285 33.55 -15.76 -8.43
C ASP A 285 32.64 -15.20 -9.55
N LEU A 286 31.37 -15.61 -9.60
CA LEU A 286 30.41 -15.07 -10.57
C LEU A 286 29.80 -13.73 -10.16
N THR A 287 29.70 -12.79 -11.10
CA THR A 287 29.09 -11.47 -10.88
C THR A 287 27.63 -11.41 -11.32
N TRP A 288 26.85 -10.47 -10.76
CA TRP A 288 25.47 -10.20 -11.14
C TRP A 288 25.30 -8.86 -11.89
N ASP A 289 26.33 -8.48 -12.64
CA ASP A 289 26.38 -7.23 -13.39
C ASP A 289 25.83 -7.39 -14.80
N VAL A 290 25.27 -6.31 -15.32
CA VAL A 290 24.73 -6.22 -16.68
C VAL A 290 25.14 -4.89 -17.28
N THR A 291 25.54 -4.91 -18.54
CA THR A 291 25.77 -3.69 -19.30
C THR A 291 24.45 -3.12 -19.82
N PRO A 292 24.33 -1.78 -19.95
CA PRO A 292 23.20 -1.18 -20.65
C PRO A 292 23.04 -1.78 -22.05
N CYS A 293 21.82 -2.05 -22.45
CA CYS A 293 21.53 -2.55 -23.79
C CYS A 293 21.77 -1.40 -24.79
N THR A 294 22.71 -1.60 -25.71
CA THR A 294 23.10 -0.60 -26.72
C THR A 294 22.43 -0.83 -28.07
N ASP A 295 21.44 -1.72 -28.13
CA ASP A 295 20.94 -2.32 -29.37
C ASP A 295 19.43 -2.15 -29.53
N ASP A 296 18.99 -1.97 -30.79
CA ASP A 296 17.60 -1.88 -31.25
C ASP A 296 16.75 -3.12 -30.87
N ARG A 297 17.38 -4.19 -30.36
CA ARG A 297 16.73 -5.42 -29.88
C ARG A 297 15.59 -5.14 -28.90
N PHE A 298 15.75 -4.16 -28.00
CA PHE A 298 14.71 -3.82 -27.03
C PHE A 298 13.55 -2.99 -27.63
N ASP A 299 13.76 -2.32 -28.76
CA ASP A 299 12.74 -1.48 -29.39
C ASP A 299 11.52 -2.27 -29.85
N ARG A 300 11.71 -3.54 -30.22
CA ARG A 300 10.59 -4.43 -30.56
C ARG A 300 9.68 -4.70 -29.35
N ILE A 301 10.28 -4.88 -28.17
CA ILE A 301 9.56 -5.11 -26.92
C ILE A 301 8.81 -3.83 -26.52
N LEU A 302 9.48 -2.67 -26.62
CA LEU A 302 8.85 -1.37 -26.38
C LEU A 302 7.70 -1.12 -27.36
N GLY A 303 7.92 -1.27 -28.67
CA GLY A 303 6.90 -1.04 -29.68
C GLY A 303 5.64 -1.90 -29.48
N ARG A 304 5.80 -3.11 -28.94
CA ARG A 304 4.68 -4.01 -28.64
C ARG A 304 3.91 -3.63 -27.38
N TRP A 305 4.61 -3.24 -26.30
CA TRP A 305 4.00 -3.15 -24.97
C TRP A 305 3.94 -1.74 -24.37
N ARG A 306 4.59 -0.73 -24.98
CA ARG A 306 4.76 0.60 -24.40
C ARG A 306 3.44 1.29 -24.06
N GLU A 307 2.47 1.28 -24.96
CA GLU A 307 1.17 1.92 -24.70
C GLU A 307 0.46 1.27 -23.49
N GLN A 308 0.53 -0.06 -23.38
CA GLN A 308 -0.04 -0.77 -22.24
C GLN A 308 0.73 -0.46 -20.95
N ALA A 309 2.06 -0.36 -21.03
CA ALA A 309 2.93 0.01 -19.91
C ALA A 309 2.62 1.43 -19.42
N GLU A 310 2.56 2.42 -20.31
CA GLU A 310 2.22 3.81 -20.00
C GLU A 310 0.86 3.90 -19.31
N ARG A 311 -0.18 3.26 -19.85
CA ARG A 311 -1.51 3.22 -19.23
C ARG A 311 -1.50 2.56 -17.85
N ALA A 312 -0.78 1.46 -17.70
CA ALA A 312 -0.69 0.72 -16.44
C ALA A 312 0.08 1.50 -15.37
N ILE A 313 1.21 2.12 -15.74
CA ILE A 313 2.13 2.81 -14.85
C ILE A 313 1.60 4.18 -14.46
N LEU A 314 1.09 4.96 -15.42
CA LEU A 314 0.45 6.25 -15.14
C LEU A 314 -0.75 6.08 -14.21
N ARG A 315 -1.23 4.83 -14.06
CA ARG A 315 -2.57 4.51 -13.60
C ARG A 315 -3.48 5.59 -14.11
N GLU A 316 -3.48 5.81 -15.44
CA GLU A 316 -4.58 6.55 -16.03
C GLU A 316 -5.76 5.85 -15.42
N LYS A 317 -6.47 6.56 -14.55
CA LYS A 317 -7.78 6.10 -14.15
C LYS A 317 -8.37 5.87 -15.52
N SER A 318 -8.59 4.61 -15.87
CA SER A 318 -9.77 4.35 -16.64
C SER A 318 -10.81 5.05 -15.80
N THR A 319 -11.19 6.24 -16.24
CA THR A 319 -12.56 6.64 -16.28
C THR A 319 -13.29 5.57 -17.09
N HIS A 320 -13.29 4.32 -16.59
CA HIS A 320 -14.54 3.75 -16.20
C HIS A 320 -15.19 4.77 -15.24
N GLU A 321 -15.72 5.84 -15.82
CA GLU A 321 -17.15 6.03 -15.75
C GLU A 321 -17.79 4.65 -16.00
N LYS A 322 -17.79 3.81 -14.96
CA LYS A 322 -19.02 3.09 -14.69
C LYS A 322 -19.97 4.22 -14.30
N SER A 323 -20.54 4.88 -15.31
CA SER A 323 -21.85 5.49 -15.20
C SER A 323 -22.69 4.41 -14.53
N ARG A 324 -22.95 4.59 -13.23
CA ARG A 324 -23.74 3.62 -12.48
C ARG A 324 -25.10 3.61 -13.13
N SER A 325 -25.42 2.51 -13.81
CA SER A 325 -26.74 2.33 -14.37
C SER A 325 -27.75 2.27 -13.23
N SER A 326 -28.77 3.11 -13.28
CA SER A 326 -29.95 3.00 -12.43
C SER A 326 -30.71 1.67 -12.64
N ALA A 327 -30.29 0.82 -13.59
CA ALA A 327 -30.82 -0.53 -13.79
C ALA A 327 -30.78 -1.43 -12.55
N GLY A 328 -29.92 -1.13 -11.58
CA GLY A 328 -29.77 -1.92 -10.35
C GLY A 328 -31.07 -2.10 -9.55
N ILE A 329 -32.00 -1.15 -9.62
CA ILE A 329 -33.31 -1.25 -8.94
C ILE A 329 -34.19 -2.34 -9.56
N PHE A 330 -34.06 -2.57 -10.86
CA PHE A 330 -34.80 -3.58 -11.61
C PHE A 330 -34.13 -4.95 -11.49
N LEU A 331 -32.79 -5.01 -11.66
CA LEU A 331 -32.02 -6.26 -11.66
C LEU A 331 -32.05 -7.01 -10.31
N ARG A 332 -32.32 -6.32 -9.19
CA ARG A 332 -32.41 -6.93 -7.85
C ARG A 332 -33.66 -7.79 -7.64
N LYS A 333 -34.73 -7.54 -8.41
CA LYS A 333 -35.94 -8.35 -8.39
C LYS A 333 -35.68 -9.78 -8.89
N GLY A 334 -34.58 -10.01 -9.62
CA GLY A 334 -34.16 -11.35 -10.05
C GLY A 334 -35.27 -12.07 -10.81
N ARG A 335 -35.64 -13.26 -10.37
CA ARG A 335 -36.79 -14.02 -10.91
C ARG A 335 -38.15 -13.32 -10.84
N GLU A 336 -38.30 -12.27 -10.02
CA GLU A 336 -39.53 -11.47 -9.89
C GLU A 336 -39.55 -10.24 -10.82
N MET A 337 -38.56 -10.09 -11.70
CA MET A 337 -38.56 -9.02 -12.70
C MET A 337 -39.72 -9.19 -13.68
N THR A 338 -40.55 -8.15 -13.80
CA THR A 338 -41.57 -8.06 -14.86
C THR A 338 -40.94 -7.77 -16.23
N ASP A 339 -41.69 -7.96 -17.31
CA ASP A 339 -41.26 -7.57 -18.66
C ASP A 339 -40.99 -6.05 -18.79
N GLU A 340 -41.63 -5.25 -17.95
CA GLU A 340 -41.37 -3.82 -17.85
C GLU A 340 -40.04 -3.53 -17.11
N ASP A 341 -39.76 -4.26 -16.02
CA ASP A 341 -38.48 -4.18 -15.31
C ASP A 341 -37.31 -4.59 -16.21
N GLN A 342 -37.49 -5.64 -17.01
CA GLN A 342 -36.48 -6.10 -17.97
C GLN A 342 -36.22 -5.05 -19.06
N ARG A 343 -37.28 -4.44 -19.62
CA ARG A 343 -37.16 -3.36 -20.62
C ARG A 343 -36.46 -2.12 -20.04
N ASN A 344 -36.83 -1.71 -18.82
CA ASN A 344 -36.22 -0.57 -18.15
C ASN A 344 -34.77 -0.84 -17.77
N ALA A 345 -34.46 -2.04 -17.25
CA ALA A 345 -33.08 -2.47 -17.00
C ALA A 345 -32.24 -2.49 -18.28
N ALA A 346 -32.78 -3.05 -19.37
CA ALA A 346 -32.09 -3.12 -20.65
C ALA A 346 -31.75 -1.73 -21.19
N ARG A 347 -32.74 -0.83 -21.21
CA ARG A 347 -32.56 0.56 -21.64
C ARG A 347 -31.46 1.25 -20.84
N LEU A 348 -31.53 1.18 -19.52
CA LEU A 348 -30.57 1.82 -18.61
C LEU A 348 -29.17 1.20 -18.68
N LEU A 349 -29.05 -0.09 -19.02
CA LEU A 349 -27.75 -0.73 -19.22
C LEU A 349 -27.12 -0.31 -20.57
N LEU A 350 -27.93 -0.18 -21.63
CA LEU A 350 -27.49 0.33 -22.93
C LEU A 350 -27.05 1.79 -22.85
N GLU A 351 -27.80 2.63 -22.12
CA GLU A 351 -27.44 4.04 -21.86
C GLU A 351 -26.11 4.18 -21.12
N THR A 352 -25.65 3.14 -20.41
CA THR A 352 -24.32 3.08 -19.77
C THR A 352 -23.22 2.44 -20.63
N GLY A 353 -23.46 2.30 -21.93
CA GLY A 353 -22.46 1.85 -22.91
C GLY A 353 -22.23 0.34 -22.99
N LYS A 354 -23.12 -0.50 -22.43
CA LYS A 354 -23.04 -1.96 -22.55
C LYS A 354 -23.52 -2.43 -23.93
N SER A 355 -22.91 -3.49 -24.49
CA SER A 355 -23.38 -4.08 -25.76
C SER A 355 -24.71 -4.83 -25.57
N ARG A 356 -25.46 -5.05 -26.66
CA ARG A 356 -26.71 -5.81 -26.62
C ARG A 356 -26.49 -7.25 -26.11
N GLU A 357 -25.40 -7.90 -26.49
CA GLU A 357 -25.08 -9.24 -25.98
C GLU A 357 -24.84 -9.23 -24.47
N GLN A 358 -24.10 -8.23 -23.96
CA GLN A 358 -23.83 -8.08 -22.54
C GLN A 358 -25.10 -7.81 -21.73
N VAL A 359 -26.01 -6.98 -22.24
CA VAL A 359 -27.29 -6.71 -21.60
C VAL A 359 -28.14 -7.98 -21.51
N GLN A 360 -28.21 -8.76 -22.58
CA GLN A 360 -28.96 -10.02 -22.56
C GLN A 360 -28.33 -11.06 -21.63
N ALA A 361 -27.00 -11.15 -21.56
CA ALA A 361 -26.32 -12.02 -20.61
C ALA A 361 -26.64 -11.66 -19.16
N ILE A 362 -26.59 -10.37 -18.81
CA ILE A 362 -26.92 -9.85 -17.47
C ILE A 362 -28.38 -10.14 -17.11
N LEU A 363 -29.32 -9.87 -18.01
CA LEU A 363 -30.74 -10.13 -17.76
C LEU A 363 -31.02 -11.62 -17.58
N LYS A 364 -30.44 -12.46 -18.44
CA LYS A 364 -30.57 -13.92 -18.35
C LYS A 364 -30.01 -14.45 -17.03
N GLU A 365 -28.87 -13.94 -16.58
CA GLU A 365 -28.28 -14.29 -15.29
C GLU A 365 -29.17 -13.83 -14.13
N CYS A 366 -29.69 -12.60 -14.17
CA CYS A 366 -30.58 -12.06 -13.15
C CYS A 366 -31.90 -12.83 -13.02
N LEU A 367 -32.54 -13.20 -14.12
CA LEU A 367 -33.80 -13.96 -14.13
C LEU A 367 -33.65 -15.36 -13.53
N ASN A 368 -32.44 -15.92 -13.55
CA ASN A 368 -32.14 -17.22 -12.94
C ASN A 368 -31.83 -17.13 -11.43
N ASN A 369 -31.68 -15.93 -10.88
CA ASN A 369 -31.35 -15.72 -9.49
C ASN A 369 -32.61 -15.43 -8.64
N PRO A 370 -32.68 -15.92 -7.39
CA PRO A 370 -33.74 -15.50 -6.47
C PRO A 370 -33.69 -13.98 -6.24
N PRO A 371 -34.83 -13.35 -5.90
CA PRO A 371 -34.87 -11.94 -5.57
C PRO A 371 -33.93 -11.72 -4.40
N LYS A 372 -33.07 -10.71 -4.50
CA LYS A 372 -32.21 -10.36 -3.37
C LYS A 372 -33.10 -9.65 -2.36
N ALA A 373 -33.65 -10.42 -1.43
CA ALA A 373 -34.57 -9.94 -0.41
C ALA A 373 -34.03 -8.67 0.26
N GLU A 374 -34.80 -7.60 0.18
CA GLU A 374 -34.75 -6.55 1.20
C GLU A 374 -35.02 -7.26 2.52
N LYS A 375 -34.12 -7.12 3.50
CA LYS A 375 -34.58 -7.33 4.87
C LYS A 375 -35.54 -6.20 5.13
N ASP A 376 -36.83 -6.54 5.22
CA ASP A 376 -37.88 -5.65 5.69
C ASP A 376 -37.42 -4.94 6.96
N HIS A 377 -37.05 -3.67 6.82
CA HIS A 377 -37.40 -2.71 7.84
C HIS A 377 -38.71 -2.12 7.37
N GLN A 378 -39.79 -2.56 8.02
CA GLN A 378 -41.12 -2.00 7.85
C GLN A 378 -41.03 -0.47 7.77
N PRO A 379 -41.49 0.15 6.67
CA PRO A 379 -41.69 1.59 6.62
C PRO A 379 -42.83 1.89 7.60
N GLY A 380 -42.50 2.31 8.81
CA GLY A 380 -43.49 2.50 9.88
C GLY A 380 -42.97 2.49 11.32
N ARG A 381 -41.67 2.35 11.56
CA ARG A 381 -41.09 2.61 12.89
C ARG A 381 -40.00 3.68 12.82
N THR A 382 -40.44 4.93 12.92
CA THR A 382 -39.72 6.02 13.63
C THR A 382 -39.62 5.70 15.13
N GLY A 383 -39.17 4.49 15.46
CA GLY A 383 -38.94 4.05 16.83
C GLY A 383 -37.46 4.12 17.11
N MET A 384 -37.06 4.92 18.10
CA MET A 384 -35.69 5.03 18.61
C MET A 384 -35.01 3.66 18.58
N VAL A 385 -33.99 3.52 17.73
CA VAL A 385 -33.07 2.39 17.85
C VAL A 385 -32.37 2.57 19.18
N ARG A 386 -32.67 1.69 20.15
CA ARG A 386 -31.95 1.66 21.42
C ARG A 386 -30.56 1.09 21.14
N LEU A 387 -29.57 1.98 21.14
CA LEU A 387 -28.16 1.62 21.13
C LEU A 387 -27.75 1.35 22.58
N GLU A 388 -27.35 0.12 22.88
CA GLU A 388 -27.01 -0.29 24.25
C GLU A 388 -25.48 -0.31 24.43
N ALA A 389 -24.74 -0.72 23.39
CA ALA A 389 -23.29 -0.77 23.40
C ALA A 389 -22.67 -0.30 22.08
N GLN A 390 -21.39 0.07 22.11
CA GLN A 390 -20.67 0.64 20.95
C GLN A 390 -20.68 -0.29 19.72
N GLN A 391 -20.77 -1.61 19.94
CA GLN A 391 -20.89 -2.63 18.88
C GLN A 391 -22.20 -2.52 18.06
N ASP A 392 -23.25 -1.91 18.61
CA ASP A 392 -24.54 -1.75 17.93
C ASP A 392 -24.46 -0.65 16.85
N ILE A 393 -23.53 0.29 17.03
CA ILE A 393 -23.42 1.50 16.23
C ILE A 393 -23.13 1.19 14.75
N PRO A 394 -22.16 0.33 14.37
CA PRO A 394 -21.98 -0.05 12.97
C PRO A 394 -23.23 -0.66 12.35
N GLY A 395 -24.00 -1.43 13.14
CA GLY A 395 -25.28 -1.99 12.71
C GLY A 395 -26.31 -0.91 12.37
N TYR A 396 -26.42 0.10 13.23
CA TYR A 396 -27.26 1.26 13.00
C TYR A 396 -26.78 2.12 11.82
N ILE A 397 -25.49 2.45 11.73
CA ILE A 397 -24.93 3.18 10.58
C ILE A 397 -25.28 2.45 9.28
N MET A 398 -25.12 1.13 9.24
CA MET A 398 -25.46 0.32 8.08
C MET A 398 -26.94 0.38 7.69
N SER A 399 -27.87 0.73 8.58
CA SER A 399 -29.31 0.86 8.28
C SER A 399 -29.69 2.22 7.67
N ILE A 400 -28.87 3.25 7.85
CA ILE A 400 -29.13 4.60 7.35
C ILE A 400 -28.86 4.66 5.84
N PRO A 401 -29.80 5.16 5.01
CA PRO A 401 -29.58 5.32 3.57
C PRO A 401 -28.62 6.48 3.25
N PRO A 402 -27.92 6.45 2.11
CA PRO A 402 -27.17 7.60 1.63
C PRO A 402 -28.10 8.74 1.14
N PRO A 403 -27.63 9.99 1.04
CA PRO A 403 -26.30 10.46 1.42
C PRO A 403 -26.11 10.48 2.94
N LEU A 404 -24.97 9.98 3.42
CA LEU A 404 -24.63 9.86 4.84
C LEU A 404 -23.27 10.47 5.12
N VAL A 405 -23.20 11.34 6.13
CA VAL A 405 -21.99 11.91 6.70
C VAL A 405 -21.80 11.35 8.11
N LEU A 406 -20.66 10.70 8.34
CA LEU A 406 -20.22 10.19 9.63
C LEU A 406 -19.08 11.07 10.14
N LEU A 407 -19.34 11.90 11.15
CA LEU A 407 -18.33 12.69 11.83
C LEU A 407 -17.84 11.93 13.06
N LEU A 408 -16.55 11.65 13.08
CA LEU A 408 -15.86 11.05 14.21
C LEU A 408 -15.06 12.13 14.92
N ILE A 409 -15.35 12.37 16.19
CA ILE A 409 -14.65 13.35 17.02
C ILE A 409 -13.84 12.61 18.06
N ASP A 410 -12.53 12.71 17.97
CA ASP A 410 -11.63 12.06 18.90
C ASP A 410 -11.75 12.66 20.30
N ASN A 411 -11.89 11.78 21.28
CA ASN A 411 -11.93 12.13 22.70
C ASN A 411 -13.02 13.13 23.12
N ALA A 412 -14.20 13.12 22.48
CA ALA A 412 -15.35 13.91 22.92
C ALA A 412 -16.12 13.28 24.08
N THR A 413 -16.42 14.04 25.13
CA THR A 413 -17.31 13.65 26.24
C THR A 413 -18.79 13.88 25.90
N LEU A 414 -19.70 13.40 26.76
CA LEU A 414 -21.13 13.74 26.67
C LEU A 414 -21.39 15.26 26.72
N GLU A 415 -20.60 15.98 27.53
CA GLU A 415 -20.71 17.44 27.65
C GLU A 415 -20.22 18.15 26.40
N ASP A 416 -19.07 17.74 25.86
CA ASP A 416 -18.52 18.27 24.61
C ASP A 416 -19.54 18.10 23.47
N MET A 417 -20.10 16.90 23.33
CA MET A 417 -21.09 16.60 22.29
C MET A 417 -22.38 17.39 22.45
N ARG A 418 -22.84 17.62 23.69
CA ARG A 418 -23.97 18.50 23.97
C ARG A 418 -23.68 19.95 23.61
N ARG A 419 -22.48 20.43 23.89
CA ARG A 419 -22.05 21.80 23.56
C ARG A 419 -21.97 22.01 22.05
N ILE A 420 -21.37 21.05 21.35
CA ILE A 420 -21.18 21.07 19.90
C ILE A 420 -22.51 20.97 19.12
N THR A 421 -23.45 20.13 19.58
CA THR A 421 -24.72 19.88 18.86
C THR A 421 -25.91 20.70 19.37
N GLY A 422 -25.80 21.29 20.57
CA GLY A 422 -26.91 21.92 21.28
C GLY A 422 -27.97 20.94 21.84
N ALA A 423 -27.79 19.63 21.64
CA ALA A 423 -28.73 18.59 22.02
C ALA A 423 -28.06 17.51 22.89
N PRO A 424 -28.79 16.88 23.84
CA PRO A 424 -28.21 15.80 24.62
C PRO A 424 -27.93 14.57 23.73
N PRO A 425 -26.69 14.05 23.67
CA PRO A 425 -26.38 12.83 22.93
C PRO A 425 -27.00 11.60 23.61
N VAL A 426 -27.14 10.51 22.86
CA VAL A 426 -27.48 9.19 23.39
C VAL A 426 -26.22 8.58 24.00
N PRO A 427 -26.18 8.29 25.32
CA PRO A 427 -25.04 7.62 25.91
C PRO A 427 -25.07 6.13 25.55
N VAL A 428 -23.97 5.60 25.02
CA VAL A 428 -23.82 4.19 24.64
C VAL A 428 -22.71 3.53 25.46
N LYS A 429 -22.91 2.33 26.00
CA LYS A 429 -21.91 1.69 26.85
C LYS A 429 -20.59 1.48 26.10
N ALA A 430 -19.49 1.98 26.67
CA ALA A 430 -18.14 1.79 26.13
C ALA A 430 -17.73 0.31 26.24
N GLN A 431 -17.06 -0.22 25.21
CA GLN A 431 -16.53 -1.59 25.19
C GLN A 431 -15.03 -1.66 24.88
N CYS A 432 -14.48 -0.63 24.25
CA CYS A 432 -13.04 -0.45 24.11
C CYS A 432 -12.47 0.30 25.33
N THR A 433 -11.14 0.37 25.42
CA THR A 433 -10.37 1.11 26.44
C THR A 433 -9.46 2.21 25.87
N ASN A 434 -9.28 2.23 24.54
CA ASN A 434 -8.55 3.27 23.81
C ASN A 434 -9.12 3.51 22.39
N THR A 435 -8.77 4.66 21.80
CA THR A 435 -9.14 5.10 20.44
C THR A 435 -8.85 4.04 19.37
N ASP A 436 -7.73 3.32 19.50
CA ASP A 436 -7.33 2.29 18.53
C ASP A 436 -8.31 1.11 18.51
N GLU A 437 -8.76 0.66 19.68
CA GLU A 437 -9.80 -0.38 19.82
C GLU A 437 -11.16 0.12 19.32
N GLY A 438 -11.54 1.36 19.67
CA GLY A 438 -12.78 1.98 19.18
C GLY A 438 -12.84 2.03 17.66
N MET A 439 -11.75 2.47 17.02
CA MET A 439 -11.64 2.52 15.58
C MET A 439 -11.69 1.15 14.89
N LYS A 440 -11.09 0.12 15.52
CA LYS A 440 -11.21 -1.27 15.02
C LYS A 440 -12.66 -1.75 15.07
N MET A 441 -13.35 -1.53 16.18
CA MET A 441 -14.73 -1.93 16.39
C MET A 441 -15.71 -1.19 15.47
N LEU A 442 -15.45 0.10 15.18
CA LEU A 442 -16.32 0.90 14.32
C LEU A 442 -16.13 0.63 12.83
N PHE A 443 -14.88 0.42 12.37
CA PHE A 443 -14.58 0.36 10.94
C PHE A 443 -14.01 -0.97 10.46
N GLN A 444 -13.03 -1.54 11.17
CA GLN A 444 -12.24 -2.67 10.67
C GLN A 444 -12.97 -4.01 10.83
N GLU A 445 -13.42 -4.34 12.03
CA GLU A 445 -14.17 -5.57 12.33
C GLU A 445 -15.50 -5.65 11.56
N PRO A 446 -16.36 -4.62 11.58
CA PRO A 446 -17.58 -4.64 10.79
C PRO A 446 -17.30 -4.49 9.29
N LYS A 447 -16.09 -4.10 8.88
CA LYS A 447 -15.69 -3.79 7.50
C LYS A 447 -16.59 -2.72 6.89
N LEU A 448 -16.86 -1.65 7.64
CA LEU A 448 -17.88 -0.65 7.32
C LEU A 448 -17.69 -0.04 5.92
N PHE A 449 -16.47 0.41 5.58
CA PHE A 449 -16.13 0.93 4.26
C PHE A 449 -16.21 -0.09 3.11
N ARG A 450 -16.21 -1.39 3.41
CA ARG A 450 -16.46 -2.42 2.37
C ARG A 450 -17.94 -2.75 2.25
N ARG A 451 -18.67 -2.80 3.37
CA ARG A 451 -20.05 -3.27 3.42
C ARG A 451 -21.05 -2.18 3.09
N TYR A 452 -20.85 -0.95 3.57
CA TYR A 452 -21.79 0.15 3.34
C TYR A 452 -21.90 0.50 1.85
N PRO A 453 -20.80 0.74 1.12
CA PRO A 453 -20.86 0.99 -0.34
C PRO A 453 -21.43 -0.16 -1.14
N ARG A 454 -21.17 -1.41 -0.71
CA ARG A 454 -21.75 -2.60 -1.35
C ARG A 454 -23.26 -2.73 -1.12
N LYS A 455 -23.73 -2.45 0.10
CA LYS A 455 -25.15 -2.50 0.45
C LYS A 455 -25.94 -1.47 -0.37
N TRP A 456 -25.49 -0.22 -0.32
CA TRP A 456 -26.21 0.92 -0.88
C TRP A 456 -25.82 1.26 -2.32
N ASN A 457 -24.80 0.59 -2.87
CA ASN A 457 -24.23 0.91 -4.18
C ASN A 457 -23.87 2.41 -4.29
N CYS A 458 -23.21 2.94 -3.26
CA CYS A 458 -22.75 4.33 -3.15
C CYS A 458 -21.22 4.44 -3.20
N ARG A 459 -20.68 5.65 -3.29
CA ARG A 459 -19.23 5.91 -3.16
C ARG A 459 -18.90 6.36 -1.74
N SER A 460 -17.79 5.87 -1.22
CA SER A 460 -17.30 6.22 0.11
C SER A 460 -16.05 7.08 0.07
N ILE A 461 -15.95 7.99 1.03
CA ILE A 461 -14.75 8.79 1.26
C ILE A 461 -14.44 8.88 2.74
N PHE A 462 -13.17 8.75 3.08
CA PHE A 462 -12.65 9.08 4.40
C PHE A 462 -11.77 10.34 4.33
N ILE A 463 -11.94 11.25 5.26
CA ILE A 463 -11.16 12.48 5.42
C ILE A 463 -10.59 12.50 6.84
N GLY A 464 -9.28 12.59 7.00
CA GLY A 464 -8.71 12.63 8.35
C GLY A 464 -7.19 12.61 8.41
N GLY A 465 -6.66 12.40 9.62
CA GLY A 465 -5.23 12.29 9.88
C GLY A 465 -4.57 11.11 9.17
N LEU A 466 -3.25 11.19 8.98
CA LEU A 466 -2.45 10.17 8.30
C LEU A 466 -2.61 8.77 8.88
N TYR A 467 -2.56 8.67 10.20
CA TYR A 467 -2.59 7.39 10.91
C TYR A 467 -3.94 6.67 10.76
N SER A 468 -5.05 7.36 11.03
CA SER A 468 -6.40 6.80 10.93
C SER A 468 -6.79 6.45 9.48
N SER A 469 -6.39 7.30 8.52
CA SER A 469 -6.56 7.05 7.08
C SER A 469 -5.98 5.70 6.65
N PHE A 470 -4.77 5.38 7.12
CA PHE A 470 -4.09 4.15 6.73
C PHE A 470 -4.56 2.92 7.50
N LYS A 471 -4.72 3.04 8.82
CA LYS A 471 -4.95 1.88 9.69
C LYS A 471 -6.39 1.37 9.63
N TYR A 472 -7.37 2.27 9.51
CA TYR A 472 -8.78 1.93 9.70
C TYR A 472 -9.63 2.10 8.44
N CYS A 473 -9.23 3.03 7.57
CA CYS A 473 -10.13 3.55 6.53
C CYS A 473 -9.59 3.37 5.10
N SER A 474 -8.50 2.60 4.93
CA SER A 474 -7.89 2.29 3.62
C SER A 474 -8.82 1.56 2.65
N ALA A 475 -9.95 1.03 3.14
CA ALA A 475 -10.96 0.37 2.35
C ALA A 475 -12.03 1.30 1.76
N ALA A 476 -12.00 2.61 2.06
CA ALA A 476 -12.87 3.59 1.41
C ALA A 476 -12.49 3.78 -0.06
N ASP A 477 -13.45 4.17 -0.91
CA ASP A 477 -13.19 4.39 -2.35
C ASP A 477 -12.27 5.59 -2.58
N THR A 478 -12.32 6.58 -1.68
CA THR A 478 -11.42 7.74 -1.65
C THR A 478 -10.93 7.96 -0.22
N VAL A 479 -9.64 8.28 -0.07
CA VAL A 479 -9.04 8.60 1.23
C VAL A 479 -8.28 9.92 1.09
N VAL A 480 -8.74 10.94 1.81
CA VAL A 480 -8.12 12.25 1.93
C VAL A 480 -7.35 12.28 3.25
N SER A 481 -6.03 12.19 3.12
CA SER A 481 -5.13 12.18 4.27
C SER A 481 -4.50 13.55 4.47
N VAL A 482 -4.84 14.19 5.58
CA VAL A 482 -4.32 15.51 5.95
C VAL A 482 -2.99 15.36 6.68
N LYS A 483 -1.93 15.89 6.05
CA LYS A 483 -0.53 15.88 6.54
C LYS A 483 -0.13 17.29 6.98
N THR A 484 -0.54 17.69 8.17
CA THR A 484 -0.11 18.94 8.81
C THR A 484 0.52 18.59 10.15
N ARG A 485 1.59 19.32 10.53
CA ARG A 485 2.27 19.14 11.83
C ARG A 485 1.49 19.77 12.97
N HIS A 486 0.69 20.78 12.66
CA HIS A 486 -0.12 21.51 13.62
C HIS A 486 -1.56 21.02 13.56
N VAL A 487 -2.12 20.66 14.72
CA VAL A 487 -3.42 20.00 14.84
C VAL A 487 -4.58 20.90 14.41
N TRP A 488 -4.47 22.21 14.61
CA TRP A 488 -5.48 23.17 14.16
C TRP A 488 -5.56 23.28 12.64
N ASP A 489 -4.39 23.34 12.00
CA ASP A 489 -4.28 23.38 10.53
C ASP A 489 -4.79 22.06 9.93
N ARG A 490 -4.67 20.96 10.68
CA ARG A 490 -5.20 19.65 10.29
C ARG A 490 -6.72 19.69 10.22
N ASP A 491 -7.37 20.09 11.31
CA ASP A 491 -8.83 20.05 11.43
C ASP A 491 -9.50 21.11 10.54
N MET A 492 -8.87 22.29 10.40
CA MET A 492 -9.30 23.28 9.41
C MET A 492 -9.22 22.74 7.99
N LYS A 493 -8.17 21.99 7.65
CA LYS A 493 -8.05 21.36 6.34
C LYS A 493 -9.02 20.20 6.17
N VAL A 494 -9.30 19.40 7.20
CA VAL A 494 -10.38 18.39 7.17
C VAL A 494 -11.73 19.06 6.89
N LEU A 495 -12.02 20.20 7.51
CA LEU A 495 -13.23 21.00 7.23
C LEU A 495 -13.27 21.47 5.76
N THR A 496 -12.19 22.07 5.24
CA THR A 496 -12.15 22.53 3.84
C THR A 496 -12.40 21.39 2.85
N GLU A 497 -11.78 20.23 3.08
CA GLU A 497 -11.95 19.05 2.22
C GLU A 497 -13.37 18.47 2.36
N LEU A 498 -13.95 18.49 3.56
CA LEU A 498 -15.34 18.07 3.80
C LEU A 498 -16.33 18.98 3.05
N GLU A 499 -16.18 20.30 3.16
CA GLU A 499 -17.02 21.26 2.44
C GLU A 499 -16.93 21.06 0.92
N GLN A 500 -15.72 20.85 0.40
CA GLN A 500 -15.51 20.55 -1.01
C GLN A 500 -16.24 19.27 -1.43
N VAL A 501 -16.09 18.19 -0.67
CA VAL A 501 -16.72 16.89 -0.96
C VAL A 501 -18.25 16.98 -0.93
N LEU A 502 -18.80 17.72 0.05
CA LEU A 502 -20.24 17.95 0.15
C LEU A 502 -20.77 18.76 -1.04
N ASN A 503 -20.02 19.76 -1.50
CA ASN A 503 -20.40 20.58 -2.66
C ASN A 503 -20.30 19.83 -3.99
N GLU A 504 -19.33 18.92 -4.13
CA GLU A 504 -19.14 18.13 -5.34
C GLU A 504 -20.23 17.05 -5.55
N GLY A 505 -20.87 16.57 -4.47
CA GLY A 505 -21.93 15.56 -4.54
C GLY A 505 -21.51 14.19 -5.09
N ASN A 506 -20.20 13.92 -5.14
CA ASN A 506 -19.63 12.73 -5.77
C ASN A 506 -19.53 11.51 -4.83
N HIS A 507 -19.83 11.69 -3.55
CA HIS A 507 -19.72 10.66 -2.50
C HIS A 507 -20.95 10.66 -1.62
N ASP A 508 -21.59 9.50 -1.51
CA ASP A 508 -22.81 9.33 -0.73
C ASP A 508 -22.56 8.72 0.66
N PHE A 509 -21.33 8.31 0.95
CA PHE A 509 -20.89 7.93 2.30
C PHE A 509 -19.59 8.65 2.66
N VAL A 510 -19.72 9.76 3.37
CA VAL A 510 -18.60 10.60 3.80
C VAL A 510 -18.28 10.28 5.25
N THR A 511 -17.02 10.05 5.58
CA THR A 511 -16.55 9.96 6.96
C THR A 511 -15.44 10.97 7.19
N ALA A 512 -15.58 11.83 8.19
CA ALA A 512 -14.54 12.78 8.58
C ALA A 512 -14.08 12.50 10.01
N HIS A 513 -12.77 12.42 10.23
CA HIS A 513 -12.16 12.22 11.53
C HIS A 513 -11.48 13.51 12.00
N LEU A 514 -12.01 14.05 13.08
CA LEU A 514 -11.63 15.29 13.73
C LEU A 514 -10.84 14.98 15.00
N LEU A 515 -9.65 15.54 15.13
CA LEU A 515 -8.64 15.10 16.11
C LEU A 515 -8.18 16.25 17.03
N GLY A 516 -8.78 17.44 16.88
CA GLY A 516 -8.37 18.67 17.55
C GLY A 516 -8.61 18.68 19.06
N LEU A 517 -9.70 18.05 19.49
CA LEU A 517 -10.11 18.03 20.88
C LEU A 517 -9.21 17.14 21.74
N ASP A 518 -8.86 15.95 21.23
CA ASP A 518 -7.92 15.03 21.88
C ASP A 518 -6.56 15.70 22.15
N TYR A 519 -6.00 16.37 21.13
CA TYR A 519 -4.75 17.10 21.27
C TYR A 519 -4.80 18.19 22.36
N CYS A 520 -5.90 18.95 22.44
CA CYS A 520 -6.05 19.96 23.49
C CYS A 520 -6.05 19.33 24.88
N LYS A 521 -6.80 18.24 25.07
CA LYS A 521 -6.91 17.55 26.35
C LYS A 521 -5.57 16.96 26.79
N ASP A 522 -4.86 16.29 25.88
CA ASP A 522 -3.54 15.70 26.15
C ASP A 522 -2.47 16.72 26.56
N HIS A 523 -2.62 17.98 26.12
CA HIS A 523 -1.65 19.04 26.37
C HIS A 523 -2.14 20.09 27.37
N GLY A 524 -3.31 19.87 28.01
CA GLY A 524 -3.89 20.81 28.96
C GLY A 524 -4.23 22.18 28.36
N LEU A 525 -4.55 22.23 27.07
CA LEU A 525 -4.90 23.44 26.34
C LEU A 525 -6.41 23.69 26.38
N ASP A 526 -6.80 24.95 26.16
CA ASP A 526 -8.20 25.35 26.02
C ASP A 526 -8.87 24.62 24.82
N THR A 527 -10.05 24.07 25.05
CA THR A 527 -10.83 23.31 24.07
C THR A 527 -11.80 24.19 23.27
N ASP A 528 -12.04 25.45 23.68
CA ASP A 528 -13.02 26.35 23.06
C ASP A 528 -12.78 26.55 21.56
N GLY A 529 -11.51 26.62 21.14
CA GLY A 529 -11.13 26.72 19.74
C GLY A 529 -11.52 25.49 18.91
N ALA A 530 -11.36 24.27 19.44
CA ALA A 530 -11.76 23.02 18.77
C ALA A 530 -13.27 22.91 18.67
N LEU A 531 -13.95 23.23 19.75
CA LEU A 531 -15.40 23.18 19.82
C LEU A 531 -16.03 24.12 18.79
N LEU A 532 -15.49 25.33 18.62
CA LEU A 532 -15.94 26.26 17.58
C LEU A 532 -15.76 25.73 16.15
N VAL A 533 -14.65 25.03 15.86
CA VAL A 533 -14.44 24.39 14.55
C VAL A 533 -15.47 23.28 14.33
N PHE A 534 -15.76 22.48 15.35
CA PHE A 534 -16.74 21.39 15.27
C PHE A 534 -18.17 21.91 15.12
N GLU A 535 -18.54 22.97 15.84
CA GLU A 535 -19.81 23.68 15.65
C GLU A 535 -19.98 24.16 14.20
N ARG A 536 -18.92 24.71 13.59
CA ARG A 536 -18.94 25.13 12.18
C ARG A 536 -19.11 23.95 11.23
N ILE A 537 -18.39 22.84 11.47
CA ILE A 537 -18.52 21.61 10.68
C ILE A 537 -19.95 21.09 10.74
N ILE A 538 -20.54 21.02 11.94
CA ILE A 538 -21.92 20.54 12.09
C ILE A 538 -22.89 21.46 11.40
N LYS A 539 -22.73 22.77 11.55
CA LYS A 539 -23.59 23.73 10.84
C LYS A 539 -23.51 23.54 9.32
N ALA A 540 -22.32 23.33 8.76
CA ALA A 540 -22.14 23.06 7.34
C ALA A 540 -22.83 21.75 6.92
N VAL A 541 -22.65 20.67 7.70
CA VAL A 541 -23.21 19.36 7.39
C VAL A 541 -24.74 19.32 7.58
N SER A 542 -25.27 19.95 8.63
CA SER A 542 -26.70 20.09 8.90
C SER A 542 -27.43 20.96 7.88
N SER A 543 -26.70 21.81 7.14
CA SER A 543 -27.27 22.55 6.00
C SER A 543 -27.35 21.73 4.70
N SER A 544 -26.81 20.50 4.71
CA SER A 544 -26.88 19.57 3.57
C SER A 544 -28.11 18.66 3.67
N THR A 545 -28.50 18.03 2.56
CA THR A 545 -29.57 17.01 2.52
C THR A 545 -29.07 15.62 2.96
N SER A 546 -27.99 15.55 3.73
CA SER A 546 -27.37 14.29 4.15
C SER A 546 -27.86 13.87 5.52
N ASN A 547 -28.00 12.56 5.72
CA ASN A 547 -28.06 12.00 7.05
C ASN A 547 -26.73 12.26 7.76
N VAL A 548 -26.78 12.57 9.06
CA VAL A 548 -25.58 12.93 9.83
C VAL A 548 -25.51 12.04 11.06
N VAL A 549 -24.38 11.36 11.21
CA VAL A 549 -24.05 10.62 12.43
C VAL A 549 -22.80 11.24 13.02
N LEU A 550 -22.86 11.58 14.30
CA LEU A 550 -21.74 12.03 15.11
C LEU A 550 -21.47 11.02 16.21
N ILE A 551 -20.19 10.69 16.37
CA ILE A 551 -19.72 9.71 17.34
C ILE A 551 -18.29 10.04 17.79
N THR A 552 -17.90 9.54 18.95
CA THR A 552 -16.50 9.49 19.41
C THR A 552 -15.95 8.06 19.39
N ASP A 553 -14.65 7.92 19.16
CA ASP A 553 -13.89 6.67 19.24
C ASP A 553 -13.24 6.42 20.61
N HIS A 554 -13.30 7.40 21.53
CA HIS A 554 -12.67 7.29 22.85
C HIS A 554 -13.36 6.34 23.83
N SER A 555 -12.56 5.83 24.78
CA SER A 555 -12.90 4.71 25.66
C SER A 555 -12.27 4.73 27.06
N GLY A 556 -11.93 5.91 27.57
CA GLY A 556 -11.64 6.13 29.00
C GLY A 556 -12.89 6.43 29.87
N GLU A 557 -14.08 6.53 29.26
CA GLU A 557 -15.34 6.83 29.95
C GLU A 557 -16.27 5.61 29.98
N GLU A 558 -17.19 5.54 30.96
CA GLU A 558 -18.19 4.45 31.05
C GLU A 558 -19.13 4.44 29.83
N MET A 559 -19.38 5.63 29.25
CA MET A 559 -20.32 5.83 28.15
C MET A 559 -19.69 6.66 27.02
N VAL A 560 -19.86 6.19 25.79
CA VAL A 560 -19.51 6.87 24.53
C VAL A 560 -20.70 7.72 24.07
N PRO A 561 -20.56 9.03 23.82
CA PRO A 561 -21.60 9.82 23.19
C PRO A 561 -21.85 9.40 21.74
N PHE A 562 -23.13 9.21 21.42
CA PHE A 562 -23.63 9.00 20.06
C PHE A 562 -24.74 10.00 19.74
N PHE A 563 -24.69 10.60 18.56
CA PHE A 563 -25.73 11.51 18.08
C PHE A 563 -26.04 11.25 16.61
N ALA A 564 -27.30 11.03 16.28
CA ALA A 564 -27.74 10.86 14.89
C ALA A 564 -28.82 11.89 14.56
N SER A 565 -28.60 12.66 13.50
CA SER A 565 -29.58 13.54 12.88
C SER A 565 -29.98 12.96 11.53
N LEU A 566 -31.27 12.66 11.35
CA LEU A 566 -31.80 12.11 10.11
C LEU A 566 -32.50 13.24 9.35
N VAL A 567 -32.04 13.55 8.13
CA VAL A 567 -32.84 14.38 7.20
C VAL A 567 -32.76 13.83 5.79
N HIS A 568 -33.73 12.98 5.45
CA HIS A 568 -34.83 13.38 4.57
C HIS A 568 -36.10 12.56 4.90
N GLY A 569 -37.12 13.25 5.45
CA GLY A 569 -38.46 12.71 5.74
C GLY A 569 -39.00 13.13 7.11
N ASP A 570 -39.64 14.31 7.16
CA ASP A 570 -40.49 14.88 8.21
C ASP A 570 -39.89 15.71 9.37
N GLU A 571 -40.75 16.66 9.77
CA GLU A 571 -40.58 17.91 10.51
C GLU A 571 -39.91 17.80 11.89
N TYR A 572 -39.05 18.79 12.19
CA TYR A 572 -38.91 19.33 13.55
C TYR A 572 -38.95 20.86 13.47
N ALA A 573 -40.17 21.39 13.58
CA ALA A 573 -40.46 22.68 14.18
C ALA A 573 -40.83 22.45 15.65
#